data_AF-A0A0G1L6P3-F1
#
_entry.id   AF-A0A0G1L6P3-F1
#
_cell.length_a   1.000
_cell.length_b   1.000
_cell.length_c   1.000
_cell.angle_alpha   90.00
_cell.angle_beta   90.00
_cell.angle_gamma   90.00
#
_symmetry.space_group_name_H-M   'P 1'
#
loop_
_entity.id
_entity.type
_entity.pdbx_description
1 polymer ?
#
loop_
_entity_poly.entity_id
_entity_poly.type
_entity_poly.pdbx_seq_one_letter_code
_entity_poly.pdbx_strand_id
1 'polypeptide(L)'
;MAIIIEEEKKQASWVNIVIAAVMVVVLFVGAYFLFFKQPQLIEVVTPKQLQEINKISAVSFDPEMVVNSPIFKSLRQYGTPVIPPQTVGRANPFAPAQ
;
A
#
# COMPACT_ATOMS: atom_id res chain seq x y z
N MET A 1 -2.59 -65.35 -48.46
CA MET A 1 -2.42 -63.94 -48.84
C MET A 1 -2.04 -63.19 -47.58
N ALA A 2 -0.98 -62.39 -47.60
CA ALA A 2 -0.55 -61.61 -46.44
C ALA A 2 -0.97 -60.14 -46.65
N ILE A 3 -1.63 -59.56 -45.65
CA ILE A 3 -1.97 -58.13 -45.62
C ILE A 3 -0.78 -57.43 -44.96
N ILE A 4 -0.11 -56.57 -45.72
CA ILE A 4 0.97 -55.73 -45.23
C ILE A 4 0.32 -54.42 -44.82
N ILE A 5 0.33 -54.12 -43.52
CA ILE A 5 -0.16 -52.86 -42.98
C ILE A 5 1.03 -51.90 -43.03
N GLU A 6 1.04 -51.00 -44.00
CA GLU A 6 1.98 -49.88 -44.03
C GLU A 6 1.57 -48.90 -42.92
N GLU A 7 2.36 -48.88 -41.87
CA GLU A 7 2.22 -47.91 -40.79
C GLU A 7 2.65 -46.54 -41.33
N GLU A 8 1.69 -45.63 -41.56
CA GLU A 8 2.00 -44.23 -41.84
C GLU A 8 2.71 -43.63 -40.63
N LYS A 9 4.05 -43.71 -40.61
CA LYS A 9 4.87 -42.90 -39.72
C LYS A 9 4.69 -41.46 -40.15
N LYS A 10 3.68 -40.81 -39.57
CA LYS A 10 3.52 -39.36 -39.58
C LYS A 10 4.63 -38.79 -38.71
N GLN A 11 5.85 -38.82 -39.23
CA GLN A 11 7.02 -38.23 -38.61
C GLN A 11 6.70 -36.74 -38.52
N ALA A 12 6.35 -36.27 -37.33
CA ALA A 12 6.11 -34.87 -37.08
C ALA A 12 7.34 -34.12 -37.62
N SER A 13 7.13 -33.25 -38.61
CA SER A 13 8.22 -32.51 -39.21
C SER A 13 8.93 -31.78 -38.07
N TRP A 14 10.19 -32.14 -37.82
CA TRP A 14 10.98 -31.57 -36.73
C TRP A 14 10.98 -30.04 -36.78
N VAL A 15 10.86 -29.49 -37.99
CA VAL A 15 10.66 -28.07 -38.27
C VAL A 15 9.40 -27.52 -37.60
N ASN A 16 8.26 -28.21 -37.68
CA ASN A 16 7.01 -27.78 -37.04
C ASN A 16 7.12 -27.78 -35.51
N ILE A 17 7.85 -28.74 -34.94
CA ILE A 17 8.12 -28.81 -33.50
C ILE A 17 8.95 -27.61 -33.06
N VAL A 18 10.00 -27.27 -33.81
CA VAL A 18 10.85 -26.11 -33.53
C VAL A 18 10.04 -24.80 -33.62
N ILE A 19 9.22 -24.64 -34.65
CA ILE A 19 8.37 -23.45 -34.81
C ILE A 19 7.39 -23.31 -33.64
N ALA A 20 6.74 -24.41 -33.25
CA ALA A 20 5.82 -24.42 -32.10
C ALA A 20 6.56 -24.05 -30.81
N ALA A 21 7.76 -24.58 -30.59
CA ALA A 21 8.57 -24.26 -29.42
C ALA A 21 8.96 -22.77 -29.39
N VAL A 22 9.37 -22.19 -30.52
CA VAL A 22 9.70 -20.75 -30.60
C VAL A 22 8.47 -19.90 -30.28
N MET A 23 7.29 -20.24 -30.81
CA MET A 23 6.07 -19.51 -30.47
C MET A 23 5.76 -19.54 -28.97
N VAL A 24 5.89 -20.70 -28.33
CA VAL A 24 5.68 -20.83 -26.89
C VAL A 24 6.67 -19.95 -26.12
N VAL A 25 7.96 -19.97 -26.49
CA VAL A 25 8.99 -19.14 -25.84
C VAL A 25 8.68 -17.65 -25.97
N VAL A 26 8.29 -17.18 -27.16
CA VAL A 26 7.95 -15.76 -27.39
C VAL A 26 6.77 -15.33 -26.53
N LEU A 27 5.71 -16.14 -26.45
CA LEU A 27 4.55 -15.85 -25.61
C LEU A 27 4.92 -15.78 -24.13
N PHE A 28 5.74 -16.73 -23.65
CA PHE A 28 6.21 -16.73 -22.26
C PHE A 28 7.07 -15.51 -21.93
N VAL A 29 8.02 -15.16 -22.80
CA VAL A 29 8.87 -13.96 -22.61
C VAL A 29 8.02 -12.70 -22.64
N GLY A 30 7.08 -12.58 -23.60
CA GLY A 30 6.18 -11.44 -23.68
C GLY A 30 5.34 -11.27 -22.41
N ALA A 31 4.73 -12.34 -21.93
CA ALA A 31 3.97 -12.34 -20.69
C ALA A 31 4.85 -11.98 -19.48
N TYR A 32 6.06 -12.54 -19.39
CA TYR A 32 6.99 -12.22 -18.32
C TYR A 32 7.35 -10.73 -18.29
N PHE A 33 7.65 -10.14 -19.45
CA PHE A 33 7.99 -8.72 -19.53
C PHE A 33 6.78 -7.82 -19.24
N LEU A 34 5.57 -8.24 -19.60
CA LEU A 34 4.37 -7.43 -19.38
C LEU A 34 3.91 -7.47 -17.92
N PHE A 35 3.93 -8.65 -17.29
CA PHE A 35 3.37 -8.85 -15.95
C PHE A 35 4.40 -8.81 -14.82
N PHE A 36 5.63 -9.25 -15.06
CA PHE A 36 6.61 -9.45 -13.98
C PHE A 36 7.77 -8.46 -14.02
N LYS A 37 8.06 -7.83 -15.17
CA LYS A 37 9.04 -6.77 -15.21
C LYS A 37 8.42 -5.52 -14.59
N GLN A 38 8.78 -5.25 -13.34
CA GLN A 38 8.37 -4.04 -12.65
C GLN A 38 8.75 -2.83 -13.52
N PRO A 39 7.78 -1.97 -13.88
CA PRO A 39 8.12 -0.72 -14.53
C PRO A 39 9.07 0.02 -13.58
N GLN A 40 10.07 0.70 -14.13
CA GLN A 40 10.82 1.67 -13.33
C GLN A 40 9.76 2.66 -12.85
N LEU A 41 9.37 2.59 -11.57
CA LEU A 41 8.50 3.58 -10.97
C LEU A 41 9.23 4.88 -11.21
N ILE A 42 8.74 5.66 -12.19
CA ILE A 42 9.10 7.07 -12.32
C ILE A 42 8.91 7.56 -10.90
N GLU A 43 9.99 8.00 -10.24
CA GLU A 43 9.90 8.57 -8.90
C GLU A 43 8.73 9.52 -8.96
N VAL A 44 7.61 9.12 -8.35
CA VAL A 44 6.44 9.96 -8.31
C VAL A 44 6.95 11.09 -7.47
N VAL A 45 7.29 12.19 -8.13
CA VAL A 45 7.76 13.43 -7.54
C VAL A 45 6.64 13.78 -6.60
N THR A 46 6.77 13.31 -5.36
CA THR A 46 5.67 13.32 -4.42
C THR A 46 5.38 14.81 -4.27
N PRO A 47 4.16 15.27 -4.62
CA PRO A 47 3.84 16.68 -4.59
C PRO A 47 4.36 17.23 -3.27
N LYS A 48 5.08 18.36 -3.29
CA LYS A 48 5.71 18.91 -2.07
C LYS A 48 4.70 18.95 -0.90
N GLN A 49 3.43 19.17 -1.21
CA GLN A 49 2.31 19.10 -0.26
C GLN A 49 2.20 17.76 0.49
N LEU A 50 2.37 16.61 -0.16
CA LEU A 50 2.34 15.29 0.49
C LEU A 50 3.59 15.01 1.34
N GLN A 51 4.74 15.60 1.00
CA GLN A 51 5.94 15.52 1.86
C GLN A 51 5.76 16.31 3.16
N GLU A 52 4.98 17.40 3.14
CA GLU A 52 4.66 18.17 4.34
C GLU A 52 3.69 17.45 5.28
N ILE A 53 2.77 16.63 4.75
CA ILE A 53 1.86 15.81 5.57
C ILE A 53 2.63 14.82 6.45
N ASN A 54 3.71 14.22 5.92
CA ASN A 54 4.58 13.34 6.70
C ASN A 54 5.32 14.09 7.84
N LYS A 55 5.51 15.41 7.72
CA LYS A 55 6.07 16.21 8.82
C LYS A 55 5.05 16.39 9.94
N ILE A 56 3.77 16.53 9.61
CA ILE A 56 2.68 16.71 10.59
C ILE A 56 2.44 15.41 11.36
N SER A 57 2.46 14.25 10.69
CA SER A 57 2.28 12.95 11.36
C SER A 57 3.43 12.59 12.30
N ALA A 58 4.62 13.17 12.11
CA ALA A 58 5.77 13.00 12.99
C ALA A 58 5.78 13.94 14.20
N VAL A 59 4.82 14.87 14.31
CA VAL A 59 4.73 15.77 15.47
C VAL A 59 4.14 15.00 16.65
N SER A 60 5.01 14.63 17.60
CA SER A 60 4.59 14.14 18.91
C SER A 60 4.16 15.32 19.79
N PHE A 61 2.87 15.42 20.08
CA PHE A 61 2.36 16.41 21.03
C PHE A 61 2.50 15.88 22.46
N ASP A 62 3.32 16.55 23.27
CA ASP A 62 3.43 16.30 24.70
C ASP A 62 2.68 17.42 25.47
N PRO A 63 1.49 17.12 26.04
CA PRO A 63 0.71 18.10 26.80
C PRO A 63 1.45 18.60 28.05
N GLU A 64 2.31 17.78 28.65
CA GLU A 64 3.03 18.12 29.88
C GLU A 64 3.99 19.28 29.63
N MET A 65 4.57 19.39 28.44
CA MET A 65 5.42 20.53 28.08
C MET A 65 4.64 21.86 28.11
N VAL A 66 3.37 21.85 27.70
CA VAL A 66 2.54 23.05 27.65
C VAL A 66 2.10 23.45 29.06
N VAL A 67 1.54 22.51 29.81
CA VAL A 67 1.04 22.75 31.18
C VAL A 67 2.16 23.15 32.13
N ASN A 68 3.36 22.60 31.94
CA ASN A 68 4.51 22.93 32.77
C ASN A 68 5.26 24.20 32.34
N SER A 69 4.95 24.78 31.18
CA SER A 69 5.67 25.95 30.67
C SER A 69 5.48 27.18 31.58
N PRO A 70 6.53 28.00 31.78
CA PRO A 70 6.43 29.22 32.58
C PRO A 70 5.39 30.21 32.04
N ILE A 71 5.26 30.26 30.71
CA ILE A 71 4.30 31.12 30.01
C ILE A 71 2.87 30.68 30.35
N PHE A 72 2.55 29.39 30.22
CA PHE A 72 1.22 28.87 30.54
C PHE A 72 0.85 29.11 32.00
N LYS A 73 1.79 28.90 32.93
CA LYS A 73 1.61 29.16 34.36
C LYS A 73 1.46 30.64 34.72
N SER A 74 1.94 31.55 33.86
CA SER A 74 1.77 32.99 34.04
C SER A 74 0.39 33.51 33.58
N LEU A 75 -0.35 32.71 32.83
CA LEU A 75 -1.67 33.10 32.33
C LEU A 75 -2.67 33.17 33.48
N ARG A 76 -3.49 34.21 33.48
CA ARG A 76 -4.62 34.31 34.40
C ARG A 76 -5.78 33.49 33.85
N GLN A 77 -6.34 32.61 34.67
CA GLN A 77 -7.60 31.94 34.38
C GLN A 77 -8.74 32.95 34.52
N TYR A 78 -9.39 33.28 33.41
CA TYR A 78 -10.61 34.07 33.40
C TYR A 78 -11.80 33.14 33.20
N GLY A 79 -12.66 33.00 34.22
CA GLY A 79 -13.84 32.14 34.21
C GLY A 79 -14.00 31.34 35.49
N THR A 80 -15.21 30.85 35.76
CA THR A 80 -15.46 29.87 36.82
C THR A 80 -14.89 28.51 36.42
N PRO A 81 -14.27 27.75 37.34
CA PRO A 81 -13.86 26.39 37.06
C PRO A 81 -15.08 25.59 36.57
N VAL A 82 -14.91 24.88 35.46
CA VAL A 82 -15.93 23.98 34.93
C VAL A 82 -16.12 22.87 35.96
N ILE A 83 -17.23 22.93 36.70
CA ILE A 83 -17.64 21.84 37.57
C ILE A 83 -18.10 20.73 36.63
N PRO A 84 -17.40 19.58 36.56
CA PRO A 84 -17.85 18.48 35.72
C PRO A 84 -19.25 18.07 36.19
N PRO A 85 -20.23 17.97 35.28
CA PRO A 85 -21.59 17.63 35.65
C PRO A 85 -21.59 16.28 36.38
N GLN A 86 -22.12 16.26 37.60
CA GLN A 86 -22.17 15.06 38.45
C GLN A 86 -23.22 14.04 37.98
N THR A 87 -23.30 13.79 36.67
CA THR A 87 -24.33 13.01 35.96
C THR A 87 -25.66 13.76 35.75
N VAL A 88 -25.71 14.57 34.69
CA VAL A 88 -26.98 14.80 33.98
C VAL A 88 -26.70 14.81 32.49
N GLY A 89 -27.13 13.75 31.79
CA GLY A 89 -26.91 13.56 30.35
C GLY A 89 -26.18 12.26 29.99
N ARG A 90 -26.01 12.03 28.68
CA ARG A 90 -25.27 10.88 28.13
C ARG A 90 -23.76 11.04 28.40
N ALA A 91 -23.07 9.92 28.65
CA ALA A 91 -21.62 9.90 28.79
C ALA A 91 -20.95 10.51 27.56
N ASN A 92 -19.94 11.36 27.78
CA ASN A 92 -19.17 11.97 26.69
C ASN A 92 -18.42 10.87 25.93
N PRO A 93 -18.74 10.60 24.64
CA PRO A 93 -18.06 9.57 23.86
C PRO A 93 -16.60 9.92 23.50
N PHE A 94 -16.17 11.16 23.79
CA PHE A 94 -14.80 11.64 23.61
C PHE A 94 -14.03 11.80 24.93
N ALA A 95 -14.58 11.34 26.05
CA ALA A 95 -13.82 11.29 27.29
C ALA A 95 -12.68 10.25 27.16
N PRO A 96 -11.47 10.54 27.66
CA PRO A 96 -10.38 9.56 27.66
C PRO A 96 -10.80 8.32 28.46
N ALA A 97 -10.48 7.14 27.93
CA ALA A 97 -10.70 5.88 28.65
C ALA A 97 -9.87 5.91 29.94
N GLN A 98 -10.54 5.69 31.07
CA GLN A 98 -9.90 5.54 32.38
C GLN A 98 -9.17 4.19 32.48
#